data_AF-A0A7Y5T799-F1
#
_entry.id   AF-A0A7Y5T799-F1
#
_cell.length_a   1.000
_cell.length_b   1.000
_cell.length_c   1.000
_cell.angle_alpha   90.00
_cell.angle_beta   90.00
_cell.angle_gamma   90.00
#
_symmetry.space_group_name_H-M   'P 1'
#
loop_
_entity.id
_entity.type
_entity.pdbx_description
1 polymer ?
#
loop_
_entity_poly.entity_id
_entity_poly.type
_entity_poly.pdbx_seq_one_letter_code
_entity_poly.pdbx_strand_id
1 'polypeptide(L)'
;MLDPRSAFQVSGEVEPQPTGFVVDSLLVRGRHDVTWRTLREVAREAGFRLHQRRADHLDRDLIAKAGLDAKTTQELEDVWVERVALEPDPERPPRVFAPVDAWRLLQTYRLRVGSGPRRRDVGLEHPASTRDIQPTPSTDPHPYTDPHPY
;
A
#
# COMPACT_ATOMS: atom_id res chain seq x y z
N MET A 1 7.52 -14.89 -1.53
CA MET A 1 8.68 -14.34 -2.27
C MET A 1 8.34 -14.37 -3.74
N LEU A 2 8.47 -13.25 -4.46
CA LEU A 2 8.23 -13.17 -5.90
C LEU A 2 9.44 -13.77 -6.65
N ASP A 3 9.22 -14.73 -7.53
CA ASP A 3 10.24 -15.12 -8.53
C ASP A 3 10.08 -14.25 -9.78
N PRO A 4 11.07 -13.38 -10.09
CA PRO A 4 11.04 -12.52 -11.27
C PRO A 4 10.78 -13.23 -12.59
N ARG A 5 11.24 -14.48 -12.73
CA ARG A 5 11.20 -15.23 -13.99
C ARG A 5 9.82 -15.78 -14.32
N SER A 6 8.96 -15.93 -13.31
CA SER A 6 7.56 -16.38 -13.47
C SER A 6 6.54 -15.28 -13.21
N ALA A 7 6.98 -14.11 -12.77
CA ALA A 7 6.11 -13.00 -12.42
C ALA A 7 5.42 -12.41 -13.66
N PHE A 8 4.13 -12.10 -13.55
CA PHE A 8 3.39 -11.39 -14.60
C PHE A 8 3.97 -9.98 -14.80
N GLN A 9 4.35 -9.58 -16.01
CA GLN A 9 4.98 -8.28 -16.24
C GLN A 9 4.29 -7.51 -17.35
N VAL A 10 4.31 -6.19 -17.22
CA VAL A 10 3.94 -5.29 -18.32
C VAL A 10 5.14 -5.10 -19.23
N SER A 11 4.94 -5.25 -20.53
CA SER A 11 6.00 -5.06 -21.53
C SER A 11 6.68 -3.69 -21.38
N GLY A 12 8.01 -3.70 -21.31
CA GLY A 12 8.84 -2.49 -21.16
C GLY A 12 9.07 -2.03 -19.71
N GLU A 13 8.60 -2.76 -18.70
CA GLU A 13 9.03 -2.52 -17.31
C GLU A 13 10.43 -3.10 -17.01
N VAL A 14 11.08 -2.53 -16.00
CA VAL A 14 12.36 -3.04 -15.49
C VAL A 14 12.14 -4.43 -14.88
N GLU A 15 13.08 -5.34 -15.12
CA GLU A 15 13.04 -6.69 -14.55
C GLU A 15 12.97 -6.61 -13.01
N PRO A 16 11.93 -7.20 -12.38
CA PRO A 16 11.78 -7.15 -10.94
C PRO A 16 12.93 -7.92 -10.28
N GLN A 17 13.43 -7.40 -9.16
CA GLN A 17 14.39 -8.13 -8.35
C GLN A 17 13.64 -9.08 -7.39
N PRO A 18 14.24 -10.23 -7.00
CA PRO A 18 13.64 -11.12 -6.02
C PRO A 18 13.33 -10.36 -4.72
N THR A 19 12.06 -10.33 -4.31
CA THR A 19 11.63 -9.60 -3.12
C THR A 19 10.42 -10.26 -2.44
N GLY A 20 10.31 -10.05 -1.12
CA GLY A 20 9.13 -10.42 -0.34
C GLY A 20 8.12 -9.28 -0.34
N PHE A 21 6.83 -9.59 -0.38
CA PHE A 21 5.76 -8.62 -0.20
C PHE A 21 4.61 -9.25 0.58
N VAL A 22 3.81 -8.38 1.22
CA VAL A 22 2.60 -8.79 1.92
C VAL A 22 1.51 -9.04 0.87
N VAL A 23 1.06 -10.29 0.78
CA VAL A 23 0.28 -10.78 -0.37
C VAL A 23 -1.11 -10.15 -0.49
N ASP A 24 -1.68 -9.70 0.62
CA ASP A 24 -3.04 -9.19 0.74
C ASP A 24 -3.08 -7.67 0.98
N SER A 25 -1.98 -6.95 0.71
CA SER A 25 -1.84 -5.55 1.05
C SER A 25 -1.17 -4.71 -0.04
N LEU A 26 -1.67 -3.49 -0.22
CA LEU A 26 -1.15 -2.48 -1.13
C LEU A 26 -0.91 -1.18 -0.39
N LEU A 27 0.07 -0.42 -0.86
CA LEU A 27 0.32 0.97 -0.45
C LEU A 27 -0.25 1.89 -1.53
N VAL A 28 -1.12 2.83 -1.14
CA VAL A 28 -1.78 3.76 -2.06
C VAL A 28 -1.44 5.19 -1.66
N ARG A 29 -0.74 5.90 -2.54
CA ARG A 29 -0.33 7.28 -2.38
C ARG A 29 -1.39 8.24 -2.89
N GLY A 30 -1.79 9.13 -2.01
CA GLY A 30 -2.70 10.23 -2.19
C GLY A 30 -4.13 9.85 -2.54
N ARG A 31 -4.97 10.86 -2.75
CA ARG A 31 -6.41 10.71 -2.99
C ARG A 31 -6.87 11.10 -4.37
N HIS A 32 -6.06 10.80 -5.36
CA HIS A 32 -6.39 11.02 -6.75
C HIS A 32 -7.56 10.11 -7.17
N ASP A 33 -8.69 10.70 -7.57
CA ASP A 33 -9.91 9.97 -7.94
C ASP A 33 -9.66 8.88 -8.99
N VAL A 34 -8.83 9.19 -9.98
CA VAL A 34 -8.44 8.24 -11.03
C VAL A 34 -7.76 7.01 -10.45
N THR A 35 -6.84 7.20 -9.50
CA THR A 35 -6.10 6.12 -8.83
C THR A 35 -7.06 5.20 -8.09
N TRP A 36 -7.89 5.76 -7.20
CA TRP A 36 -8.80 4.97 -6.38
C TRP A 36 -9.92 4.30 -7.18
N ARG A 37 -10.51 4.99 -8.15
CA ARG A 37 -11.53 4.40 -9.04
C ARG A 37 -10.95 3.22 -9.81
N THR A 38 -9.81 3.42 -10.47
CA THR A 38 -9.16 2.37 -11.28
C THR A 38 -8.76 1.18 -10.40
N LEU A 39 -8.19 1.44 -9.21
CA LEU A 39 -7.78 0.39 -8.29
C LEU A 39 -8.98 -0.44 -7.79
N ARG A 40 -10.11 0.21 -7.46
CA ARG A 40 -11.34 -0.50 -7.07
C ARG A 40 -11.89 -1.37 -8.20
N GLU A 41 -11.89 -0.87 -9.43
CA GLU A 41 -12.35 -1.65 -10.59
C GLU A 41 -11.48 -2.89 -10.81
N VAL A 42 -10.14 -2.73 -10.78
CA VAL A 42 -9.20 -3.85 -10.95
C VAL A 42 -9.35 -4.87 -9.82
N ALA A 43 -9.50 -4.43 -8.58
CA ALA A 43 -9.72 -5.33 -7.45
C ALA A 43 -11.02 -6.12 -7.61
N ARG A 44 -12.13 -5.46 -7.95
CA ARG A 44 -13.45 -6.11 -8.14
C ARG A 44 -13.42 -7.14 -9.26
N GLU A 45 -12.74 -6.86 -10.37
CA GLU A 45 -12.56 -7.81 -11.46
C GLU A 45 -11.79 -9.06 -11.02
N ALA A 46 -10.75 -8.87 -10.21
CA ALA A 46 -9.99 -9.94 -9.58
C ALA A 46 -10.76 -10.67 -8.46
N GLY A 47 -11.91 -10.15 -8.04
CA GLY A 47 -12.79 -10.74 -7.04
C GLY A 47 -12.50 -10.30 -5.60
N PHE A 48 -11.86 -9.15 -5.46
CA PHE A 48 -11.51 -8.54 -4.19
C PHE A 48 -12.15 -7.17 -4.03
N ARG A 49 -12.35 -6.75 -2.78
CA ARG A 49 -12.66 -5.38 -2.39
C ARG A 49 -11.48 -4.77 -1.65
N LEU A 50 -11.38 -3.45 -1.72
CA LEU A 50 -10.40 -2.68 -0.97
C LEU A 50 -10.94 -2.42 0.44
N HIS A 51 -10.17 -2.78 1.47
CA HIS A 51 -10.48 -2.48 2.86
C HIS A 51 -9.39 -1.55 3.43
N GLN A 52 -9.78 -0.31 3.74
CA GLN A 52 -8.91 0.66 4.43
C GLN A 52 -8.92 0.35 5.92
N ARG A 53 -7.75 0.26 6.55
CA ARG A 53 -7.66 -0.04 7.98
C ARG A 53 -8.03 1.19 8.81
N ARG A 54 -8.74 0.96 9.91
CA ARG A 54 -9.25 2.02 10.81
C ARG A 54 -8.16 2.92 11.40
N ALA A 55 -6.94 2.39 11.60
CA ALA A 55 -5.80 3.15 12.09
C ALA A 55 -5.36 4.23 11.10
N ASP A 56 -5.37 3.94 9.80
CA ASP A 56 -4.97 4.88 8.75
C ASP A 56 -5.98 6.04 8.59
N HIS A 57 -7.22 5.84 9.04
CA HIS A 57 -8.23 6.90 9.11
C HIS A 57 -7.98 7.91 10.23
N LEU A 58 -7.34 7.51 11.33
CA LEU A 58 -7.07 8.40 12.46
C LEU A 58 -6.09 9.50 12.08
N ASP A 59 -5.03 9.15 11.35
CA ASP A 59 -4.01 10.11 10.93
C ASP A 59 -4.55 11.10 9.89
N ARG A 60 -5.47 10.65 9.04
CA ARG A 60 -6.20 11.52 8.11
C ARG A 60 -7.10 12.51 8.84
N ASP A 61 -7.81 12.05 9.86
CA ASP A 61 -8.62 12.93 10.69
C ASP A 61 -7.77 14.01 11.36
N LEU A 62 -6.48 13.73 11.64
CA LEU A 62 -5.54 14.74 12.16
C LEU A 62 -5.25 15.82 11.10
N ILE A 63 -4.99 15.46 9.84
CA ILE A 63 -4.78 16.44 8.76
C ILE A 63 -6.00 17.35 8.62
N ALA A 64 -7.20 16.77 8.59
CA ALA A 64 -8.44 17.54 8.48
C ALA A 64 -8.69 18.46 9.70
N LYS A 65 -8.26 18.05 10.89
CA LYS A 65 -8.41 18.82 12.14
C LYS A 65 -7.28 19.82 12.39
N ALA A 66 -6.20 19.78 11.61
CA ALA A 66 -5.02 20.62 11.83
C ALA A 66 -5.23 22.10 11.49
N GLY A 67 -6.36 22.49 10.89
CA GLY A 67 -6.67 23.89 10.57
C GLY A 67 -5.72 24.50 9.53
N LEU A 68 -5.13 23.67 8.68
CA LEU A 68 -4.22 24.08 7.61
C LEU A 68 -4.98 24.77 6.48
N ASP A 69 -4.28 25.60 5.70
CA ASP A 69 -4.88 26.16 4.50
C ASP A 69 -5.09 25.06 3.43
N ALA A 70 -5.92 25.39 2.43
CA ALA A 70 -6.32 24.43 1.41
C ALA A 70 -5.13 23.92 0.58
N LYS A 71 -4.11 24.75 0.34
CA LYS A 71 -2.95 24.36 -0.45
C LYS A 71 -2.08 23.37 0.32
N THR A 72 -1.75 23.67 1.58
CA THR A 72 -0.96 22.75 2.42
C THR A 72 -1.71 21.45 2.70
N THR A 73 -3.03 21.51 2.89
CA THR A 73 -3.86 20.30 3.03
C THR A 73 -3.74 19.42 1.79
N GLN A 74 -3.88 20.00 0.59
CA GLN A 74 -3.75 19.26 -0.66
C GLN A 74 -2.35 18.66 -0.84
N GLU A 75 -1.29 19.43 -0.54
CA GLU A 75 0.09 18.94 -0.64
C GLU A 75 0.35 17.74 0.29
N LEU A 76 -0.20 17.76 1.51
CA LEU A 76 -0.13 16.62 2.43
C LEU A 76 -0.94 15.43 1.91
N GLU A 77 -2.17 15.68 1.44
CA GLU A 77 -3.01 14.62 0.85
C GLU A 77 -2.39 14.00 -0.40
N ASP A 78 -1.58 14.73 -1.17
CA ASP A 78 -0.94 14.22 -2.39
C ASP A 78 0.22 13.24 -2.11
N VAL A 79 0.88 13.39 -0.96
CA VAL A 79 2.03 12.56 -0.55
C VAL A 79 1.67 11.49 0.48
N TRP A 80 0.53 11.61 1.14
CA TRP A 80 0.06 10.65 2.14
C TRP A 80 -0.07 9.24 1.56
N VAL A 81 0.34 8.21 2.30
CA VAL A 81 0.25 6.80 1.86
C VAL A 81 -0.68 6.05 2.81
N GLU A 82 -1.75 5.49 2.26
CA GLU A 82 -2.67 4.61 2.99
C GLU A 82 -2.32 3.15 2.71
N ARG A 83 -2.39 2.30 3.74
CA ARG A 83 -2.34 0.85 3.56
C ARG A 83 -3.74 0.33 3.29
N VAL A 84 -3.86 -0.51 2.28
CA VAL A 84 -5.13 -1.07 1.84
C VAL A 84 -5.04 -2.59 1.81
N ALA A 85 -5.92 -3.24 2.55
CA ALA A 85 -6.07 -4.70 2.52
C ALA A 85 -6.97 -5.12 1.35
N LEU A 86 -6.68 -6.29 0.78
CA LEU A 86 -7.45 -6.95 -0.26
C LEU A 86 -8.27 -8.07 0.39
N GLU A 87 -9.58 -7.90 0.42
CA GLU A 87 -10.50 -8.88 0.98
C GLU A 87 -11.34 -9.51 -0.11
N PRO A 88 -11.77 -10.78 0.01
CA PRO A 88 -12.75 -11.36 -0.89
C PRO A 88 -13.99 -10.49 -1.04
N ASP A 89 -14.46 -10.30 -2.27
CA ASP A 89 -15.70 -9.56 -2.54
C ASP A 89 -16.91 -10.42 -2.10
N PRO A 90 -17.70 -9.98 -1.09
CA PRO A 90 -18.84 -10.75 -0.58
C PRO A 90 -19.97 -10.89 -1.60
N GLU A 91 -20.03 -10.04 -2.62
CA GLU A 91 -21.05 -10.09 -3.67
C GLU A 91 -20.75 -11.17 -4.72
N ARG A 92 -19.52 -11.72 -4.75
CA ARG A 92 -19.18 -12.83 -5.62
C ARG A 92 -19.46 -14.17 -4.92
N PRO A 93 -20.18 -15.10 -5.57
CA PRO A 93 -20.42 -16.42 -5.01
C PRO A 93 -19.08 -17.11 -4.71
N PRO A 94 -18.99 -17.92 -3.64
CA PRO A 94 -17.75 -18.56 -3.22
C PRO A 94 -17.31 -19.56 -4.29
N ARG A 95 -16.48 -19.08 -5.21
CA ARG A 95 -15.65 -19.90 -6.09
C ARG A 95 -14.31 -19.98 -5.39
N VAL A 96 -13.73 -21.18 -5.30
CA VAL A 96 -12.37 -21.43 -4.79
C VAL A 96 -11.50 -20.19 -5.00
N PHE A 97 -11.20 -19.48 -3.91
CA PHE A 97 -10.46 -18.23 -4.02
C PHE A 97 -9.03 -18.59 -4.40
N ALA A 98 -8.60 -18.14 -5.58
CA ALA A 98 -7.19 -18.10 -5.86
C ALA A 98 -6.51 -17.23 -4.78
N PRO A 99 -5.33 -17.60 -4.27
CA PRO A 99 -4.59 -16.75 -3.35
C PRO A 99 -4.48 -15.33 -3.90
N VAL A 100 -4.57 -14.33 -3.01
CA VAL A 100 -4.43 -12.93 -3.42
C VAL A 100 -3.10 -12.75 -4.14
N ASP A 101 -3.15 -12.27 -5.39
CA ASP A 101 -1.97 -11.93 -6.18
C ASP A 101 -1.90 -10.41 -6.32
N ALA A 102 -1.44 -9.75 -5.25
CA ALA A 102 -1.25 -8.30 -5.21
C ALA A 102 -0.30 -7.80 -6.32
N TRP A 103 0.66 -8.64 -6.75
CA TRP A 103 1.56 -8.33 -7.86
C TRP A 103 0.80 -8.23 -9.18
N ARG A 104 0.02 -9.26 -9.54
CA ARG A 104 -0.81 -9.23 -10.77
C ARG A 104 -1.84 -8.10 -10.75
N LEU A 105 -2.43 -7.81 -9.58
CA LEU A 105 -3.35 -6.71 -9.40
C LEU A 105 -2.66 -5.36 -9.69
N LEU A 106 -1.48 -5.14 -9.10
CA LEU A 106 -0.67 -3.95 -9.34
C LEU A 106 -0.31 -3.79 -10.83
N GLN A 107 0.12 -4.86 -11.49
CA GLN A 107 0.46 -4.81 -12.91
C GLN A 107 -0.75 -4.51 -13.79
N THR A 108 -1.92 -5.06 -13.44
CA THR A 108 -3.19 -4.75 -14.12
C THR A 108 -3.59 -3.30 -13.92
N TYR A 109 -3.43 -2.75 -12.70
CA TYR A 109 -3.60 -1.33 -12.42
C TYR A 109 -2.69 -0.47 -13.30
N ARG A 110 -1.38 -0.80 -13.36
CA ARG A 110 -0.39 -0.07 -14.16
C ARG A 110 -0.69 -0.09 -15.66
N LEU A 111 -1.24 -1.19 -16.18
CA LEU A 111 -1.73 -1.27 -17.55
C LEU A 111 -2.85 -0.25 -17.79
N ARG A 112 -3.82 -0.15 -16.88
CA ARG A 112 -4.97 0.75 -17.04
C ARG A 112 -4.62 2.22 -16.96
N VAL A 113 -3.77 2.61 -16.01
CA VAL A 113 -3.39 4.03 -15.84
C VAL A 113 -2.30 4.49 -16.82
N GLY A 114 -1.65 3.57 -17.53
CA GLY A 114 -0.65 3.88 -18.55
C GLY A 114 0.67 4.41 -17.97
N SER A 115 1.34 5.27 -18.74
CA SER A 115 2.66 5.85 -18.43
C SER A 115 2.62 7.16 -17.62
N GLY A 116 1.43 7.55 -17.13
CA GLY A 116 1.25 8.79 -16.37
C GLY A 116 1.79 8.74 -14.93
N PRO A 117 1.79 9.89 -14.22
CA PRO A 117 2.29 10.00 -12.85
C PRO A 117 1.56 9.06 -11.88
N ARG A 118 0.28 8.75 -12.16
CA ARG A 118 -0.57 7.86 -11.35
C ARG A 118 -0.08 6.41 -11.30
N ARG A 119 0.75 5.98 -12.27
CA ARG A 119 1.35 4.63 -12.29
C ARG A 119 2.12 4.31 -11.02
N ARG A 120 2.70 5.33 -10.38
CA ARG A 120 3.52 5.21 -9.16
C ARG A 120 2.73 5.38 -7.87
N ASP A 121 1.43 5.64 -7.95
CA ASP A 121 0.62 5.84 -6.75
C ASP A 121 0.31 4.55 -6.01
N VAL A 122 0.40 3.39 -6.68
CA VAL A 122 0.15 2.10 -6.04
C VAL A 122 1.45 1.30 -6.01
N GLY A 123 1.78 0.80 -4.83
CA GLY A 123 2.96 -0.01 -4.57
C GLY A 123 2.65 -1.27 -3.76
N LEU A 124 3.57 -2.22 -3.80
CA LEU A 124 3.51 -3.38 -2.91
C LEU A 124 4.03 -3.01 -1.52
N GLU A 125 3.41 -3.57 -0.49
CA GLU A 125 3.97 -3.51 0.85
C GLU A 125 5.08 -4.56 0.99
N HIS A 126 6.25 -4.13 1.41
CA HIS A 126 7.37 -5.00 1.73
C HIS A 126 7.44 -5.24 3.23
N PRO A 127 7.56 -6.50 3.71
CA PRO A 127 7.82 -6.75 5.11
C PRO A 127 9.19 -6.17 5.46
N ALA A 128 9.25 -5.33 6.49
CA ALA A 128 10.52 -4.93 7.06
C ALA A 128 11.20 -6.17 7.66
N SER A 129 12.36 -6.56 7.13
CA SER A 129 13.16 -7.60 7.75
C SER A 129 14.10 -6.97 8.79
N THR A 130 14.54 -7.77 9.77
CA THR A 130 15.51 -7.30 10.79
C THR A 130 16.86 -6.88 10.19
N ARG A 131 17.14 -7.21 8.91
CA ARG A 131 18.31 -6.69 8.17
C ARG A 131 18.08 -5.28 7.61
N ASP A 132 16.83 -4.90 7.37
CA ASP A 132 16.45 -3.57 6.87
C ASP A 132 16.35 -2.54 8.00
N ILE A 133 16.16 -3.03 9.23
CA ILE A 133 16.22 -2.22 10.46
C ILE A 133 17.63 -2.38 11.03
N GLN A 134 18.60 -1.66 10.46
CA GLN A 134 19.83 -1.41 11.22
C GLN A 134 19.45 -0.49 12.39
N PRO A 135 19.69 -0.88 13.66
CA PRO A 135 19.54 0.06 14.76
C PRO A 135 20.53 1.21 14.51
N THR A 136 20.01 2.37 14.12
CA THR A 136 20.80 3.60 14.15
C THR A 136 21.17 3.87 15.61
N PRO A 137 22.43 4.20 15.94
CA PRO A 137 22.87 4.41 17.32
C PRO A 137 22.33 5.70 17.98
N SER A 138 21.19 6.23 17.55
CA SER A 138 20.60 7.46 18.10
C SER A 138 19.48 7.24 19.12
N THR A 139 19.17 5.99 19.50
CA THR A 139 18.48 5.74 20.78
C THR A 139 19.54 5.47 21.85
N ASP A 140 20.29 6.51 22.20
CA ASP A 140 20.96 6.54 23.50
C ASP A 140 19.83 6.53 24.54
N PRO A 141 19.70 5.48 25.39
CA PRO A 141 18.66 5.45 26.39
C PRO A 141 18.90 6.60 27.36
N HIS A 142 18.07 7.64 27.27
CA HIS A 142 18.04 8.70 28.26
C HIS A 142 17.80 8.08 29.65
N PRO A 143 18.58 8.45 30.68
CA PRO A 143 18.59 7.79 31.99
C PRO A 143 17.37 8.08 32.88
N TYR A 144 16.21 8.41 32.32
CA TYR A 144 15.00 8.78 33.09
C TYR A 144 13.81 7.82 32.98
N THR A 145 13.96 6.69 32.29
CA THR A 145 12.99 5.59 32.38
C THR A 145 13.61 4.43 33.13
N ASP A 146 13.72 4.60 34.44
CA ASP A 146 13.91 3.48 35.36
C ASP A 146 12.64 2.61 35.29
N PRO A 147 12.71 1.33 34.91
CA PRO A 147 11.54 0.46 34.96
C PRO A 147 11.19 0.19 36.42
N HIS A 148 10.03 0.69 36.87
CA HIS A 148 9.50 0.35 38.18
C HIS A 148 9.27 -1.17 38.29
N PRO A 149 9.70 -1.81 39.39
CA PRO A 149 9.48 -3.23 39.61
C PRO A 149 8.07 -3.50 40.14
N TYR A 150 7.38 -4.45 39.53
CA TYR A 150 6.47 -5.38 40.21
C TYR A 150 6.63 -6.77 39.60
#